data_AF-A0AAD3TGS3-F1
#
_entry.id   AF-A0AAD3TGS3-F1
#
_cell.length_a   1.000
_cell.length_b   1.000
_cell.length_c   1.000
_cell.angle_alpha   90.00
_cell.angle_beta   90.00
_cell.angle_gamma   90.00
#
_symmetry.space_group_name_H-M   'P 1'
#
loop_
_entity.id
_entity.type
_entity.pdbx_description
1 polymer ?
#
loop_
_entity_poly.entity_id
_entity_poly.type
_entity_poly.pdbx_seq_one_letter_code
_entity_poly.pdbx_strand_id
1 'polypeptide(L)'
;MFHLLRLSLCLLCLSLHSSLTTSSPYHNSSAQLCHEYEKFAMLKLKNSLTIDDSSTILQDCASSGHVPYAKTVSWKATGSDCCQWDGVTCNPLTGHVVGLNLRCGKLLGTIPTNSTLFTLRHL
;
A
#
# COMPACT_ATOMS: atom_id res chain seq x y z
N MET A 1 47.56 29.14 1.13
CA MET A 1 46.43 29.84 1.79
C MET A 1 45.06 29.21 1.48
N PHE A 2 44.78 28.76 0.24
CA PHE A 2 43.50 28.12 -0.13
C PHE A 2 43.25 26.72 0.47
N HIS A 3 44.31 25.94 0.75
CA HIS A 3 44.18 24.63 1.41
C HIS A 3 43.73 24.73 2.87
N LEU A 4 44.15 25.78 3.58
CA LEU A 4 43.79 26.02 4.98
C LEU A 4 42.32 26.44 5.11
N LEU A 5 41.80 27.20 4.13
CA LEU A 5 40.38 27.59 4.05
C LEU A 5 39.46 26.38 3.84
N ARG A 6 39.90 25.39 3.03
CA ARG A 6 39.14 24.15 2.80
C ARG A 6 39.13 23.22 4.01
N LEU A 7 40.24 23.13 4.74
CA LEU A 7 40.31 22.32 5.98
C LEU A 7 39.43 22.92 7.08
N SER A 8 39.42 24.25 7.20
CA SER A 8 38.55 25.00 8.12
C SER A 8 37.07 24.77 7.84
N LEU A 9 36.65 24.82 6.57
CA LEU A 9 35.25 24.57 6.19
C LEU A 9 34.83 23.12 6.48
N CYS A 10 35.72 22.14 6.27
CA CYS A 10 35.47 20.72 6.55
C CYS A 10 35.26 20.43 8.05
N LEU A 11 36.04 21.08 8.92
CA LEU A 11 35.92 20.93 10.37
C LEU A 11 34.64 21.58 10.91
N LEU A 12 34.22 22.71 10.33
CA LEU A 12 32.92 23.32 10.62
C LEU A 12 31.77 22.37 10.24
N CYS A 13 31.81 21.76 9.04
CA CYS A 13 30.82 20.76 8.64
C CYS A 13 30.75 19.58 9.62
N LEU A 14 31.88 18.99 10.01
CA LEU A 14 31.93 17.88 10.97
C LEU A 14 31.33 18.25 12.33
N SER A 15 31.57 19.48 12.81
CA SER A 15 30.99 19.97 14.07
C SER A 15 29.47 20.19 14.02
N LEU A 16 28.90 20.52 12.85
CA LEU A 16 27.44 20.62 12.65
C LEU A 16 26.76 19.25 12.52
N HIS A 17 27.45 18.22 12.04
CA HIS A 17 26.89 16.86 11.98
C HIS A 17 26.82 16.17 13.34
N SER A 18 27.66 16.57 14.31
CA SER A 18 27.70 15.99 15.66
C SER A 18 26.60 16.47 16.61
N SER A 19 25.71 17.38 16.18
CA SER A 19 24.66 17.96 17.04
C SER A 19 23.24 17.49 16.72
N LEU A 20 23.07 16.35 16.03
CA LEU A 20 21.77 15.67 15.95
C LEU A 20 21.85 14.26 16.55
N THR A 21 22.00 14.21 17.87
CA THR A 21 21.78 12.99 18.65
C THR A 21 20.32 12.91 19.10
N THR A 22 19.60 11.88 18.66
CA THR A 22 18.66 11.19 19.55
C THR A 22 18.67 9.70 19.24
N SER A 23 19.01 8.95 20.28
CA SER A 23 19.04 7.50 20.39
C SER A 23 17.74 6.79 19.97
N SER A 24 17.85 5.71 19.20
CA SER A 24 17.15 4.45 19.50
C SER A 24 17.72 3.26 18.69
N PRO A 25 18.17 2.16 19.33
CA PRO A 25 18.59 0.94 18.65
C PRO A 25 17.39 0.02 18.39
N TYR A 26 16.32 0.55 17.80
CA TYR A 26 15.18 -0.19 17.26
C TYR A 26 14.52 0.76 16.27
N HIS A 27 14.60 0.51 14.96
CA HIS A 27 13.66 1.14 14.04
C HIS A 27 12.31 0.49 14.33
N ASN A 28 11.60 1.02 15.33
CA ASN A 28 10.21 0.74 15.57
C ASN A 28 9.47 1.35 14.38
N SER A 29 9.48 0.65 13.25
CA SER A 29 8.68 0.99 12.09
C SER A 29 7.25 0.84 12.55
N SER A 30 6.67 1.91 13.11
CA SER A 30 5.23 2.03 13.17
C SER A 30 4.80 1.90 11.72
N ALA A 31 4.28 0.73 11.34
CA ALA A 31 3.78 0.51 10.00
C ALA A 31 2.87 1.70 9.68
N GLN A 32 3.19 2.47 8.64
CA GLN A 32 2.33 3.56 8.26
C GLN A 32 1.02 2.95 7.78
N LEU A 33 -0.07 3.37 8.42
CA LEU A 33 -1.41 2.95 8.08
C LEU A 33 -1.74 3.40 6.66
N CYS A 34 -2.63 2.67 5.99
CA CYS A 34 -3.21 3.10 4.73
C CYS A 34 -3.81 4.50 4.82
N HIS A 35 -3.58 5.31 3.78
CA HIS A 35 -4.17 6.63 3.68
C HIS A 35 -5.70 6.53 3.51
N GLU A 36 -6.45 7.33 4.27
CA GLU A 36 -7.93 7.29 4.25
C GLU A 36 -8.52 7.50 2.84
N TYR A 37 -7.87 8.31 2.00
CA TYR A 37 -8.30 8.49 0.61
C TYR A 37 -8.16 7.21 -0.23
N GLU A 38 -7.07 6.46 -0.05
CA GLU A 38 -6.82 5.21 -0.77
C GLU A 38 -7.76 4.11 -0.29
N LYS A 39 -7.96 4.01 1.03
CA LYS A 39 -8.99 3.17 1.64
C LYS A 39 -10.38 3.47 1.07
N PHE A 40 -10.74 4.75 0.96
CA PHE A 40 -12.01 5.17 0.37
C PHE A 40 -12.12 4.79 -1.11
N ALA A 41 -11.06 4.99 -1.89
CA ALA A 41 -11.03 4.61 -3.31
C ALA A 41 -11.21 3.09 -3.49
N MET A 42 -10.59 2.29 -2.63
CA MET A 42 -10.79 0.83 -2.59
C MET A 42 -12.23 0.45 -2.22
N LEU A 43 -12.84 1.10 -1.22
CA LEU A 43 -14.25 0.84 -0.88
C LEU A 43 -15.20 1.21 -2.02
N LYS A 44 -14.92 2.30 -2.76
CA LYS A 44 -15.65 2.63 -3.99
C LYS A 44 -15.51 1.55 -5.05
N LEU A 45 -14.30 1.04 -5.26
CA LEU A 45 -14.07 -0.08 -6.18
C LEU A 45 -14.89 -1.31 -5.76
N LYS A 46 -14.84 -1.69 -4.47
CA LYS A 46 -15.64 -2.81 -3.93
C LYS A 46 -17.12 -2.64 -4.25
N ASN A 47 -17.67 -1.44 -4.13
CA ASN A 47 -19.08 -1.16 -4.42
C ASN A 47 -19.42 -1.15 -5.92
N SER A 48 -18.42 -1.05 -6.80
CA SER A 48 -18.60 -1.13 -8.25
C SER A 48 -18.56 -2.57 -8.79
N LEU A 49 -18.18 -3.53 -7.96
CA LEU A 49 -18.06 -4.95 -8.30
C LEU A 49 -19.12 -5.76 -7.55
N THR A 50 -19.56 -6.87 -8.15
CA THR A 50 -20.45 -7.83 -7.49
C THR A 50 -19.69 -9.10 -7.14
N ILE A 51 -20.16 -9.81 -6.11
CA ILE A 51 -19.67 -11.16 -5.82
C ILE A 51 -20.44 -12.13 -6.72
N ASP A 52 -19.73 -12.99 -7.45
CA ASP A 52 -20.30 -14.03 -8.30
C ASP A 52 -19.80 -15.41 -7.84
N ASP A 53 -20.77 -16.25 -7.46
CA ASP A 53 -20.56 -17.63 -7.00
C ASP A 53 -20.70 -18.66 -8.12
N SER A 54 -20.83 -18.23 -9.38
CA SER A 54 -20.91 -19.12 -10.54
C SER A 54 -19.69 -20.04 -10.67
N SER A 55 -19.95 -21.31 -11.05
CA SER A 55 -18.94 -22.36 -11.20
C SER A 55 -17.86 -22.04 -12.24
N THR A 56 -18.16 -21.18 -13.22
CA THR A 56 -17.23 -20.76 -14.27
C THR A 56 -16.04 -19.97 -13.73
N ILE A 57 -16.26 -19.02 -12.82
CA ILE A 57 -15.18 -18.24 -12.17
C ILE A 57 -14.33 -19.15 -11.27
N LEU A 58 -14.90 -20.25 -10.78
CA LEU A 58 -14.18 -21.19 -9.94
C LEU A 58 -13.17 -22.05 -10.73
N GLN A 59 -13.40 -22.30 -12.02
CA GLN A 59 -12.56 -23.20 -12.82
C GLN A 59 -11.17 -22.62 -13.14
N ASP A 60 -11.07 -21.33 -13.47
CA ASP A 60 -9.79 -20.67 -13.74
C ASP A 60 -8.86 -20.71 -12.51
N CYS A 61 -9.45 -20.58 -11.34
CA CYS A 61 -8.75 -20.60 -10.07
C CYS A 61 -8.37 -22.01 -9.63
N ALA A 62 -9.30 -22.96 -9.75
CA ALA A 62 -9.06 -24.36 -9.44
C ALA A 62 -7.92 -24.94 -10.29
N SER A 63 -7.87 -24.61 -11.57
CA SER A 63 -6.79 -25.02 -12.49
C SER A 63 -5.42 -24.48 -12.09
N SER A 64 -5.40 -23.36 -11.35
CA SER A 64 -4.19 -22.72 -10.83
C SER A 64 -3.82 -23.20 -9.40
N GLY A 65 -4.55 -24.18 -8.85
CA GLY A 65 -4.38 -24.65 -7.48
C GLY A 65 -4.88 -23.67 -6.40
N HIS A 66 -5.64 -22.64 -6.79
CA HIS A 66 -6.18 -21.64 -5.87
C HIS A 66 -7.66 -21.91 -5.58
N VAL A 67 -8.04 -21.86 -4.30
CA VAL A 67 -9.45 -21.87 -3.91
C VAL A 67 -10.02 -20.46 -4.08
N PRO A 68 -11.00 -20.25 -4.97
CA PRO A 68 -11.64 -18.95 -5.16
C PRO A 68 -12.48 -18.56 -3.93
N TYR A 69 -12.38 -17.29 -3.51
CA TYR A 69 -13.17 -16.75 -2.42
C TYR A 69 -13.34 -15.23 -2.58
N ALA A 70 -14.35 -14.66 -1.90
CA ALA A 70 -14.63 -13.23 -1.97
C ALA A 70 -13.57 -12.39 -1.21
N LYS A 71 -12.49 -12.00 -1.89
CA LYS A 71 -11.39 -11.20 -1.28
C LYS A 71 -11.87 -9.90 -0.66
N THR A 72 -12.85 -9.25 -1.27
CA THR A 72 -13.41 -7.98 -0.78
C THR A 72 -14.17 -8.11 0.55
N VAL A 73 -14.37 -9.32 1.09
CA VAL A 73 -14.92 -9.53 2.45
C VAL A 73 -14.03 -8.95 3.53
N SER A 74 -12.70 -8.96 3.35
CA SER A 74 -11.79 -8.34 4.33
C SER A 74 -11.85 -6.81 4.30
N TRP A 75 -12.44 -6.20 3.26
CA TRP A 75 -12.42 -4.75 3.04
C TRP A 75 -13.50 -4.07 3.89
N LYS A 76 -13.10 -3.59 5.07
CA LYS A 76 -14.00 -3.00 6.08
C LYS A 76 -13.86 -1.48 6.16
N ALA A 77 -14.99 -0.77 6.12
CA ALA A 77 -14.99 0.68 6.20
C ALA A 77 -14.46 1.22 7.54
N THR A 78 -14.72 0.51 8.64
CA THR A 78 -14.34 0.91 10.00
C THR A 78 -13.42 -0.11 10.64
N GLY A 79 -12.49 0.37 11.47
CA GLY A 79 -11.63 -0.47 12.32
C GLY A 79 -10.60 -1.35 11.61
N SER A 80 -10.42 -1.18 10.30
CA SER A 80 -9.41 -1.92 9.52
C SER A 80 -8.53 -0.97 8.72
N ASP A 81 -7.24 -1.23 8.78
CA ASP A 81 -6.25 -0.70 7.85
C ASP A 81 -6.42 -1.40 6.48
N CYS A 82 -6.42 -0.62 5.38
CA CYS A 82 -6.56 -1.18 4.04
C CYS A 82 -5.33 -2.00 3.62
N CYS A 83 -4.16 -1.77 4.22
CA CYS A 83 -2.96 -2.56 3.98
C CYS A 83 -3.02 -3.97 4.55
N GLN A 84 -4.04 -4.26 5.37
CA GLN A 84 -4.35 -5.61 5.89
C GLN A 84 -5.44 -6.30 5.07
N TRP A 85 -5.94 -5.68 3.99
CA TRP A 85 -6.98 -6.28 3.17
C TRP A 85 -6.41 -7.29 2.19
N ASP A 86 -7.14 -8.39 2.01
CA ASP A 86 -6.82 -9.40 1.02
C ASP A 86 -6.73 -8.80 -0.38
N GLY A 87 -5.59 -9.07 -1.03
CA GLY A 87 -5.30 -8.58 -2.36
C GLY A 87 -4.79 -7.13 -2.42
N VAL A 88 -4.69 -6.40 -1.30
CA VAL A 88 -4.09 -5.07 -1.26
C VAL A 88 -2.63 -5.19 -0.83
N THR A 89 -1.73 -4.57 -1.58
CA THR A 89 -0.30 -4.47 -1.22
C THR A 89 0.04 -3.01 -0.97
N CYS A 90 0.66 -2.73 0.17
CA CYS A 90 1.11 -1.39 0.53
C CYS A 90 2.63 -1.30 0.61
N ASN A 91 3.16 -0.10 0.38
CA ASN A 91 4.52 0.25 0.74
C ASN A 91 4.64 0.28 2.28
N PRO A 92 5.55 -0.50 2.89
CA PRO A 92 5.63 -0.64 4.34
C PRO A 92 6.14 0.63 5.05
N LEU A 93 6.79 1.53 4.32
CA LEU A 93 7.33 2.79 4.85
C LEU A 93 6.33 3.94 4.71
N THR A 94 5.58 3.99 3.61
CA THR A 94 4.70 5.15 3.28
C THR A 94 3.20 4.90 3.52
N GLY A 95 2.80 3.64 3.71
CA GLY A 95 1.40 3.24 3.82
C GLY A 95 0.61 3.35 2.52
N HIS A 96 1.23 3.76 1.40
CA HIS A 96 0.55 3.88 0.12
C HIS A 96 0.27 2.50 -0.49
N VAL A 97 -0.91 2.31 -1.05
CA VAL A 97 -1.28 1.16 -1.86
C VAL A 97 -0.46 1.18 -3.15
N VAL A 98 0.30 0.12 -3.37
CA VAL A 98 1.19 -0.08 -4.54
C VAL A 98 0.85 -1.31 -5.37
N GLY A 99 -0.19 -2.05 -4.98
CA GLY A 99 -0.62 -3.22 -5.72
C GLY A 99 -2.02 -3.67 -5.34
N LEU A 100 -2.75 -4.16 -6.34
CA LEU A 100 -4.09 -4.70 -6.20
C LEU A 100 -4.21 -6.03 -6.96
N ASN A 101 -4.53 -7.11 -6.25
CA ASN A 101 -4.73 -8.44 -6.79
C ASN A 101 -6.17 -8.92 -6.52
N LEU A 102 -6.98 -8.88 -7.57
CA LEU A 102 -8.38 -9.34 -7.56
C LEU A 102 -8.56 -10.77 -8.09
N ARG A 103 -7.48 -11.45 -8.51
CA ARG A 103 -7.54 -12.80 -9.07
C ARG A 103 -8.13 -13.77 -8.04
N CYS A 104 -9.02 -14.64 -8.51
CA CYS A 104 -9.71 -15.61 -7.66
C CYS A 104 -10.55 -14.97 -6.54
N GLY A 105 -10.97 -13.73 -6.74
CA GLY A 105 -11.75 -12.94 -5.79
C GLY A 105 -13.26 -13.17 -5.82
N LYS A 106 -13.78 -14.08 -6.66
CA LYS A 106 -15.23 -14.21 -6.94
C LYS A 106 -15.87 -12.86 -7.33
N LEU A 107 -15.17 -12.05 -8.11
CA LEU A 107 -15.62 -10.72 -8.49
C LEU A 107 -16.11 -10.72 -9.94
N LEU A 108 -17.27 -10.10 -10.16
CA LEU A 108 -17.85 -9.85 -11.48
C LEU A 108 -18.09 -8.34 -11.64
N GLY A 109 -17.94 -7.86 -12.87
CA GLY A 109 -18.16 -6.47 -13.23
C GLY A 109 -17.00 -5.87 -14.00
N THR A 110 -17.10 -4.56 -14.26
CA THR A 110 -16.05 -3.78 -14.91
C THR A 110 -15.65 -2.64 -13.99
N ILE A 111 -14.39 -2.20 -14.11
CA ILE A 111 -13.91 -1.02 -13.40
C ILE A 111 -14.22 0.19 -14.28
N PRO A 112 -15.12 1.11 -13.87
CA PRO A 112 -15.44 2.29 -14.66
C PRO A 112 -14.19 3.17 -14.84
N THR A 113 -14.00 3.75 -16.02
CA THR A 113 -12.83 4.61 -16.31
C THR A 113 -12.75 5.87 -15.44
N ASN A 114 -13.88 6.30 -14.88
CA ASN A 114 -13.96 7.40 -13.92
C ASN A 114 -13.85 6.94 -12.45
N SER A 115 -13.43 5.70 -12.20
CA SER A 115 -13.20 5.19 -10.85
C SER A 115 -12.09 5.95 -10.15
N THR A 116 -12.28 6.23 -8.85
CA THR A 116 -11.24 6.76 -7.96
C THR A 116 -10.04 5.83 -7.81
N LEU A 117 -10.12 4.60 -8.33
CA LEU A 117 -8.96 3.71 -8.40
C LEU A 117 -7.85 4.32 -9.27
N PHE A 118 -8.21 4.95 -10.40
CA PHE A 118 -7.25 5.50 -11.36
C PHE A 118 -6.61 6.82 -10.92
N THR A 119 -7.05 7.37 -9.79
CA THR A 119 -6.42 8.57 -9.18
C THR A 119 -5.36 8.20 -8.15
N LEU A 120 -5.21 6.92 -7.81
CA LEU A 120 -4.17 6.44 -6.89
C LEU A 120 -2.83 6.41 -7.61
N ARG A 121 -1.94 7.36 -7.27
CA ARG A 121 -0.68 7.59 -8.01
C ARG A 121 0.37 6.50 -7.83
N HIS A 122 0.25 5.71 -6.77
CA HIS A 122 1.23 4.71 -6.39
C HIS A 122 0.83 3.29 -6.82
N LEU A 123 -0.41 3.11 -7.30
CA LEU A 123 -1.00 1.83 -7.69
C LEU A 123 -0.70 1.47 -9.15
#